data_AF-A0A821RVE3-F1
#
_entry.id   AF-A0A821RVE3-F1
#
_cell.length_a   1.000
_cell.length_b   1.000
_cell.length_c   1.000
_cell.angle_alpha   90.00
_cell.angle_beta   90.00
_cell.angle_gamma   90.00
#
_symmetry.space_group_name_H-M   'P 1'
#
loop_
_entity.id
_entity.type
_entity.pdbx_description
1 polymer ?
#
loop_
_entity_poly.entity_id
_entity_poly.type
_entity_poly.pdbx_seq_one_letter_code
_entity_poly.pdbx_strand_id
1 'polypeptide(L)'
;IDENIFELITSQLEILNLRNNELLTEKHLTFLIHLNRLREFYLDYNRLESINQLNFPLNLKILSLKNNYLNQIDLSILTRLEYLEKLFLSSNKLTKLSLKSKHIFSSLEILELDRNHLSSILSLNAPKLKQLNLDGNYLGRKFDKKIFSNLLSLEKLHLRDNQIEFIDNNAFHNTRLQILDLRNNSLKTFPLLTKLNETLQILSLRRNQICTIDQRFLNFYLNLLQMQ
;
A
#
# COMPACT_ATOMS: atom_id res chain seq x y z
N ILE A 1 -0.38 22.12 -25.75
CA ILE A 1 -1.18 23.12 -24.99
C ILE A 1 -0.20 24.23 -24.63
N ASP A 2 -0.56 25.48 -24.91
CA ASP A 2 0.31 26.67 -24.82
C ASP A 2 0.87 26.90 -23.40
N GLU A 3 2.17 27.18 -23.27
CA GLU A 3 2.89 27.29 -22.00
C GLU A 3 2.40 28.49 -21.16
N ASN A 4 1.95 29.56 -21.81
CA ASN A 4 1.50 30.78 -21.14
C ASN A 4 0.13 30.64 -20.42
N ILE A 5 -0.69 29.65 -20.81
CA ILE A 5 -1.95 29.35 -20.11
C ILE A 5 -1.67 28.72 -18.74
N PHE A 6 -0.52 28.05 -18.58
CA PHE A 6 -0.16 27.40 -17.33
C PHE A 6 0.28 28.40 -16.25
N GLU A 7 1.05 29.45 -16.52
CA GLU A 7 1.59 30.29 -15.43
C GLU A 7 0.51 30.91 -14.51
N LEU A 8 -0.61 31.37 -15.07
CA LEU A 8 -1.65 32.02 -14.27
C LEU A 8 -2.51 31.01 -13.48
N ILE A 9 -2.82 29.85 -14.08
CA ILE A 9 -3.75 28.84 -13.52
C ILE A 9 -3.01 27.85 -12.60
N THR A 10 -1.75 27.52 -12.91
CA THR A 10 -0.96 26.52 -12.15
C THR A 10 -0.56 27.00 -10.76
N SER A 11 -0.44 28.32 -10.57
CA SER A 11 -0.02 28.91 -9.29
C SER A 11 -1.05 28.80 -8.18
N GLN A 12 -2.31 28.48 -8.49
CA GLN A 12 -3.41 28.36 -7.50
C GLN A 12 -4.03 26.97 -7.43
N LEU A 13 -3.76 26.09 -8.40
CA LEU A 13 -4.43 24.79 -8.48
C LEU A 13 -3.98 23.86 -7.34
N GLU A 14 -4.88 23.59 -6.39
CA GLU A 14 -4.63 22.64 -5.29
C GLU A 14 -5.11 21.21 -5.60
N ILE A 15 -6.12 21.07 -6.46
CA ILE A 15 -6.72 19.77 -6.80
C ILE A 15 -6.78 19.65 -8.31
N LEU A 16 -6.20 18.59 -8.86
CA LEU A 16 -6.28 18.25 -10.27
C LEU A 16 -6.86 16.85 -10.42
N ASN A 17 -7.95 16.75 -11.17
CA ASN A 17 -8.63 15.48 -11.43
C ASN A 17 -8.64 15.22 -12.93
N LEU A 18 -7.88 14.22 -13.35
CA LEU A 18 -7.78 13.72 -14.72
C LEU A 18 -8.29 12.28 -14.81
N ARG A 19 -9.19 11.87 -13.92
CA ARG A 19 -9.78 10.52 -13.95
C ARG A 19 -10.53 10.25 -15.24
N ASN A 20 -10.59 8.99 -15.67
CA ASN A 20 -11.36 8.55 -16.84
C ASN A 20 -10.94 9.27 -18.14
N ASN A 21 -9.64 9.45 -18.33
CA ASN A 21 -9.08 9.97 -19.57
C ASN A 21 -8.29 8.88 -20.30
N GLU A 22 -7.74 9.21 -21.46
CA GLU A 22 -6.93 8.29 -22.26
C GLU A 22 -5.43 8.57 -22.10
N LEU A 23 -4.96 9.01 -20.92
CA LEU A 23 -3.54 9.30 -20.73
C LEU A 23 -2.73 7.99 -20.81
N LEU A 24 -1.95 7.84 -21.89
CA LEU A 24 -1.11 6.66 -22.11
C LEU A 24 0.30 6.80 -21.54
N THR A 25 0.88 8.00 -21.62
CA THR A 25 2.30 8.20 -21.34
C THR A 25 2.56 9.40 -20.43
N GLU A 26 3.72 9.36 -19.77
CA GLU A 26 4.25 10.42 -18.91
C GLU A 26 4.43 11.76 -19.64
N LYS A 27 4.57 11.75 -20.98
CA LYS A 27 4.67 12.96 -21.81
C LYS A 27 3.43 13.84 -21.73
N HIS A 28 2.26 13.25 -21.47
CA HIS A 28 1.04 14.03 -21.28
C HIS A 28 1.04 14.81 -19.96
N LEU A 29 2.01 14.59 -19.08
CA LEU A 29 2.07 15.11 -17.72
C LEU A 29 3.34 15.93 -17.45
N THR A 30 4.03 16.41 -18.49
CA THR A 30 5.24 17.23 -18.32
C THR A 30 4.96 18.57 -17.64
N PHE A 31 3.72 19.08 -17.76
CA PHE A 31 3.29 20.33 -17.13
C PHE A 31 3.23 20.26 -15.58
N LEU A 32 3.29 19.07 -14.99
CA LEU A 32 3.21 18.89 -13.52
C LEU A 32 4.26 19.69 -12.77
N ILE A 33 5.42 19.95 -13.38
CA ILE A 33 6.52 20.72 -12.76
C ILE A 33 6.12 22.15 -12.39
N HIS A 34 5.04 22.68 -12.98
CA HIS A 34 4.58 24.05 -12.72
C HIS A 34 3.50 24.11 -11.63
N LEU A 35 2.92 22.98 -11.23
CA LEU A 35 1.78 22.90 -10.30
C LEU A 35 2.20 22.96 -8.83
N ASN A 36 2.90 24.02 -8.44
CA ASN A 36 3.58 24.12 -7.15
C ASN A 36 2.64 24.10 -5.94
N ARG A 37 1.34 24.41 -6.10
CA ARG A 37 0.35 24.35 -5.02
C ARG A 37 -0.49 23.06 -5.00
N LEU A 38 -0.25 22.14 -5.92
CA LEU A 38 -1.04 20.93 -6.03
C LEU A 38 -0.87 20.05 -4.79
N ARG A 39 -1.99 19.71 -4.17
CA ARG A 39 -2.10 18.86 -2.99
C ARG A 39 -2.77 17.53 -3.32
N GLU A 40 -3.71 17.52 -4.24
CA GLU A 40 -4.41 16.30 -4.62
C GLU A 40 -4.36 16.09 -6.11
N PHE A 41 -3.93 14.90 -6.52
CA PHE A 41 -3.83 14.55 -7.93
C PHE A 41 -4.42 13.17 -8.21
N TYR A 42 -5.46 13.16 -9.04
CA TYR A 42 -6.21 11.97 -9.38
C TYR A 42 -6.05 11.63 -10.87
N LEU A 43 -5.43 10.47 -11.14
CA LEU A 43 -5.14 9.92 -12.46
C LEU A 43 -5.83 8.56 -12.67
N ASP A 44 -6.85 8.26 -11.87
CA ASP A 44 -7.50 6.94 -11.92
C ASP A 44 -8.16 6.68 -13.28
N TYR A 45 -8.26 5.41 -13.68
CA TYR A 45 -8.92 5.02 -14.94
C TYR A 45 -8.31 5.73 -16.16
N ASN A 46 -6.98 5.70 -16.25
CA ASN A 46 -6.22 6.09 -17.43
C ASN A 46 -5.53 4.86 -18.02
N ARG A 47 -4.57 5.07 -18.93
CA ARG A 47 -3.82 3.99 -19.58
C ARG A 47 -2.31 4.09 -19.32
N LEU A 48 -1.91 4.70 -18.21
CA LEU A 48 -0.50 4.93 -17.90
C LEU A 48 0.21 3.59 -17.64
N GLU A 49 1.35 3.39 -18.30
CA GLU A 49 2.20 2.21 -18.11
C GLU A 49 3.40 2.46 -17.18
N SER A 50 3.78 3.74 -17.00
CA SER A 50 4.89 4.19 -16.15
C SER A 50 4.61 5.57 -15.56
N ILE A 51 5.25 5.85 -14.42
CA ILE A 51 5.33 7.18 -13.78
C ILE A 51 6.76 7.54 -13.34
N ASN A 52 7.75 6.71 -13.68
CA ASN A 52 9.09 6.78 -13.10
C ASN A 52 9.93 7.96 -13.60
N GLN A 53 9.51 8.62 -14.68
CA GLN A 53 10.12 9.82 -15.27
C GLN A 53 9.36 11.11 -14.85
N LEU A 54 8.26 10.99 -14.12
CA LEU A 54 7.48 12.15 -13.67
C LEU A 54 8.16 12.87 -12.51
N ASN A 55 8.13 14.19 -12.59
CA ASN A 55 8.46 15.09 -11.49
C ASN A 55 7.15 15.59 -10.86
N PHE A 56 6.71 14.90 -9.82
CA PHE A 56 5.51 15.28 -9.09
C PHE A 56 5.70 16.56 -8.26
N PRO A 57 4.66 17.40 -8.10
CA PRO A 57 4.70 18.56 -7.21
C PRO A 57 4.99 18.15 -5.76
N LEU A 58 5.93 18.85 -5.12
CA LEU A 58 6.42 18.48 -3.79
C LEU A 58 5.38 18.63 -2.66
N ASN A 59 4.34 19.45 -2.88
CA ASN A 59 3.27 19.69 -1.91
C ASN A 59 2.12 18.67 -1.98
N LEU A 60 2.26 17.62 -2.81
CA LEU A 60 1.24 16.58 -2.92
C LEU A 60 1.03 15.86 -1.60
N LYS A 61 -0.25 15.78 -1.21
CA LYS A 61 -0.78 15.00 -0.08
C LYS A 61 -1.46 13.72 -0.52
N ILE A 62 -2.14 13.77 -1.66
CA ILE A 62 -2.90 12.63 -2.20
C ILE A 62 -2.49 12.41 -3.65
N LEU A 63 -2.05 11.19 -3.96
CA LEU A 63 -1.82 10.73 -5.32
C LEU A 63 -2.62 9.46 -5.57
N SER A 64 -3.50 9.50 -6.55
CA SER A 64 -4.31 8.35 -6.96
C SER A 64 -4.04 7.97 -8.41
N LEU A 65 -3.68 6.71 -8.62
CA LEU A 65 -3.28 6.11 -9.89
C LEU A 65 -4.02 4.77 -10.10
N LYS A 66 -5.19 4.60 -9.48
CA LYS A 66 -5.96 3.35 -9.54
C LYS A 66 -6.37 3.03 -10.97
N ASN A 67 -6.50 1.76 -11.32
CA ASN A 67 -6.99 1.35 -12.64
C ASN A 67 -6.18 1.97 -13.79
N ASN A 68 -4.85 1.80 -13.74
CA ASN A 68 -3.94 2.07 -14.84
C ASN A 68 -3.24 0.76 -15.24
N TYR A 69 -2.22 0.82 -16.08
CA TYR A 69 -1.44 -0.34 -16.54
C TYR A 69 -0.01 -0.31 -16.00
N LEU A 70 0.20 0.27 -14.82
CA LEU A 70 1.54 0.37 -14.22
C LEU A 70 2.08 -1.02 -13.91
N ASN A 71 3.23 -1.36 -14.48
CA ASN A 71 3.86 -2.67 -14.31
C ASN A 71 4.95 -2.69 -13.23
N GLN A 72 5.65 -1.57 -13.06
CA GLN A 72 6.74 -1.36 -12.10
C GLN A 72 6.78 0.11 -11.67
N ILE A 73 7.10 0.36 -10.39
CA ILE A 73 7.29 1.71 -9.86
C ILE A 73 8.60 1.77 -9.07
N ASP A 74 9.41 2.78 -9.39
CA ASP A 74 10.48 3.23 -8.52
C ASP A 74 9.90 4.15 -7.45
N LEU A 75 9.70 3.63 -6.25
CA LEU A 75 9.12 4.38 -5.15
C LEU A 75 10.03 5.54 -4.70
N SER A 76 11.31 5.58 -5.10
CA SER A 76 12.22 6.67 -4.71
C SER A 76 11.76 8.03 -5.23
N ILE A 77 11.09 8.09 -6.39
CA ILE A 77 10.51 9.33 -6.92
C ILE A 77 9.36 9.86 -6.04
N LEU A 78 8.67 8.98 -5.32
CA LEU A 78 7.56 9.34 -4.43
C LEU A 78 8.03 9.65 -3.01
N THR A 79 9.16 9.09 -2.55
CA THR A 79 9.71 9.40 -1.21
C THR A 79 10.21 10.84 -1.05
N ARG A 80 10.38 11.58 -2.15
CA ARG A 80 10.69 13.01 -2.13
C ARG A 80 9.48 13.88 -1.77
N LEU A 81 8.28 13.31 -1.80
CA LEU A 81 7.02 14.00 -1.50
C LEU A 81 6.79 13.97 0.01
N GLU A 82 7.42 14.90 0.73
CA GLU A 82 7.45 14.94 2.19
C GLU A 82 6.05 15.07 2.83
N TYR A 83 5.07 15.58 2.07
CA TYR A 83 3.70 15.77 2.51
C TYR A 83 2.75 14.67 2.02
N LEU A 84 3.22 13.65 1.29
CA LEU A 84 2.36 12.61 0.73
C LEU A 84 1.79 11.74 1.85
N GLU A 85 0.49 11.88 2.10
CA GLU A 85 -0.26 11.18 3.15
C GLU A 85 -0.97 9.94 2.60
N LYS A 86 -1.43 9.97 1.34
CA LYS A 86 -2.22 8.89 0.73
C LYS A 86 -1.74 8.57 -0.68
N LEU A 87 -1.42 7.29 -0.90
CA LEU A 87 -1.02 6.77 -2.20
C LEU A 87 -1.90 5.60 -2.60
N PHE A 88 -2.57 5.74 -3.74
CA PHE A 88 -3.48 4.72 -4.25
C PHE A 88 -2.98 4.16 -5.58
N LEU A 89 -2.66 2.87 -5.59
CA LEU A 89 -2.12 2.13 -6.72
C LEU A 89 -2.92 0.86 -7.03
N SER A 90 -4.14 0.75 -6.48
CA SER A 90 -5.03 -0.39 -6.65
C SER A 90 -5.33 -0.69 -8.12
N SER A 91 -5.52 -1.98 -8.45
CA SER A 91 -5.92 -2.41 -9.80
C SER A 91 -4.97 -1.92 -10.89
N ASN A 92 -3.68 -2.16 -10.69
CA ASN A 92 -2.64 -2.00 -11.71
C ASN A 92 -2.06 -3.39 -12.05
N LYS A 93 -0.92 -3.43 -12.75
CA LYS A 93 -0.20 -4.65 -13.13
C LYS A 93 1.13 -4.76 -12.38
N LEU A 94 1.24 -4.18 -11.19
CA LEU A 94 2.51 -4.05 -10.48
C LEU A 94 3.02 -5.43 -10.09
N THR A 95 4.18 -5.80 -10.62
CA THR A 95 4.87 -7.06 -10.29
C THR A 95 5.95 -6.87 -9.25
N LYS A 96 6.53 -5.66 -9.20
CA LYS A 96 7.61 -5.28 -8.28
C LYS A 96 7.49 -3.81 -7.90
N LEU A 97 7.87 -3.53 -6.65
CA LEU A 97 8.13 -2.19 -6.14
C LEU A 97 9.62 -2.08 -5.84
N SER A 98 10.32 -1.11 -6.43
CA SER A 98 11.72 -0.87 -6.10
C SER A 98 11.83 0.34 -5.19
N LEU A 99 12.50 0.18 -4.06
CA LEU A 99 12.89 1.27 -3.17
C LEU A 99 14.30 0.96 -2.64
N LYS A 100 15.22 1.93 -2.75
CA LYS A 100 16.52 1.79 -2.10
C LYS A 100 16.32 1.99 -0.59
N SER A 101 17.01 1.21 0.24
CA SER A 101 16.85 1.17 1.70
C SER A 101 16.96 2.52 2.42
N LYS A 102 17.64 3.51 1.82
CA LYS A 102 17.81 4.86 2.37
C LYS A 102 16.57 5.76 2.26
N HIS A 103 15.57 5.37 1.47
CA HIS A 103 14.40 6.20 1.22
C HIS A 103 13.28 5.91 2.22
N ILE A 104 12.64 6.96 2.70
CA ILE A 104 11.62 6.91 3.76
C ILE A 104 10.39 7.67 3.29
N PHE A 105 9.21 7.08 3.48
CA PHE A 105 7.94 7.80 3.37
C PHE A 105 7.63 8.49 4.71
N SER A 106 8.04 9.75 4.85
CA SER A 106 8.00 10.50 6.11
C SER A 106 6.58 10.83 6.61
N SER A 107 5.59 10.85 5.71
CA SER A 107 4.21 11.27 6.00
C SER A 107 3.13 10.31 5.53
N LEU A 108 3.49 9.22 4.83
CA LEU A 108 2.51 8.32 4.25
C LEU A 108 1.73 7.58 5.34
N GLU A 109 0.42 7.73 5.32
CA GLU A 109 -0.50 7.11 6.28
C GLU A 109 -1.33 5.99 5.66
N ILE A 110 -1.67 6.10 4.37
CA ILE A 110 -2.48 5.12 3.64
C ILE A 110 -1.79 4.72 2.34
N LEU A 111 -1.62 3.41 2.16
CA LEU A 111 -1.11 2.81 0.93
C LEU A 111 -2.04 1.70 0.47
N GLU A 112 -2.60 1.84 -0.73
CA GLU A 112 -3.40 0.80 -1.37
C GLU A 112 -2.66 0.25 -2.59
N LEU A 113 -2.37 -1.05 -2.55
CA LEU A 113 -1.68 -1.84 -3.57
C LEU A 113 -2.50 -3.07 -3.97
N ASP A 114 -3.78 -3.12 -3.60
CA ASP A 114 -4.64 -4.25 -3.87
C ASP A 114 -4.87 -4.48 -5.37
N ARG A 115 -5.17 -5.73 -5.74
CA ARG A 115 -5.43 -6.17 -7.12
C ARG A 115 -4.27 -5.83 -8.05
N ASN A 116 -3.07 -6.21 -7.64
CA ASN A 116 -1.85 -6.13 -8.45
C ASN A 116 -1.27 -7.54 -8.65
N HIS A 117 -0.01 -7.64 -9.06
CA HIS A 117 0.68 -8.92 -9.31
C HIS A 117 1.97 -9.03 -8.48
N LEU A 118 2.01 -8.40 -7.31
CA LEU A 118 3.20 -8.36 -6.46
C LEU A 118 3.52 -9.77 -5.97
N SER A 119 4.74 -10.22 -6.20
CA SER A 119 5.22 -11.55 -5.75
C SER A 119 6.01 -11.52 -4.44
N SER A 120 6.34 -10.33 -3.96
CA SER A 120 6.96 -10.11 -2.65
C SER A 120 6.64 -8.72 -2.13
N ILE A 121 6.58 -8.59 -0.80
CA ILE A 121 6.56 -7.27 -0.16
C ILE A 121 8.02 -6.84 0.03
N LEU A 122 8.39 -5.71 -0.57
CA LEU A 122 9.63 -5.02 -0.21
C LEU A 122 9.50 -4.45 1.21
N SER A 123 10.55 -4.53 2.04
CA SER A 123 10.56 -3.87 3.35
C SER A 123 10.44 -2.35 3.17
N LEU A 124 9.22 -1.84 3.28
CA LEU A 124 8.89 -0.42 3.15
C LEU A 124 9.29 0.31 4.42
N ASN A 125 9.98 1.44 4.28
CA ASN A 125 10.25 2.35 5.39
C ASN A 125 9.20 3.47 5.39
N ALA A 126 8.10 3.24 6.12
CA ALA A 126 6.98 4.15 6.22
C ALA A 126 6.47 4.17 7.67
N PRO A 127 7.18 4.85 8.60
CA PRO A 127 6.93 4.74 10.03
C PRO A 127 5.56 5.29 10.48
N LYS A 128 4.94 6.18 9.68
CA LYS A 128 3.61 6.74 9.92
C LYS A 128 2.48 5.98 9.22
N LEU A 129 2.78 4.91 8.47
CA LEU A 129 1.76 4.17 7.74
C LEU A 129 0.79 3.50 8.71
N LYS A 130 -0.49 3.86 8.62
CA LYS A 130 -1.57 3.34 9.47
C LYS A 130 -2.35 2.24 8.76
N GLN A 131 -2.54 2.36 7.46
CA GLN A 131 -3.30 1.40 6.65
C GLN A 131 -2.50 0.94 5.43
N LEU A 132 -2.39 -0.38 5.28
CA LEU A 132 -1.80 -1.03 4.13
C LEU A 132 -2.79 -2.05 3.56
N ASN A 133 -3.21 -1.84 2.32
CA ASN A 133 -4.03 -2.81 1.60
C ASN A 133 -3.21 -3.50 0.50
N LEU A 134 -3.10 -4.82 0.61
CA LEU A 134 -2.36 -5.69 -0.30
C LEU A 134 -3.24 -6.83 -0.85
N ASP A 135 -4.56 -6.74 -0.69
CA ASP A 135 -5.51 -7.76 -1.13
C ASP A 135 -5.31 -8.15 -2.60
N GLY A 136 -5.46 -9.42 -2.95
CA GLY A 136 -5.43 -9.87 -4.35
C GLY A 136 -4.08 -9.64 -5.03
N ASN A 137 -2.99 -10.02 -4.36
CA ASN A 137 -1.64 -10.09 -4.90
C ASN A 137 -1.12 -11.55 -4.83
N TYR A 138 0.18 -11.75 -5.09
CA TYR A 138 0.82 -13.07 -5.09
C TYR A 138 2.04 -13.10 -4.16
N LEU A 139 1.95 -12.43 -3.00
CA LEU A 139 3.08 -12.05 -2.14
C LEU A 139 3.93 -13.20 -1.59
N GLY A 140 3.54 -14.44 -1.90
CA GLY A 140 4.31 -15.62 -1.66
C GLY A 140 3.88 -16.37 -0.41
N ARG A 141 4.52 -17.51 -0.20
CA ARG A 141 4.07 -18.51 0.77
C ARG A 141 4.48 -18.18 2.21
N LYS A 142 5.50 -17.34 2.44
CA LYS A 142 6.09 -17.13 3.77
C LYS A 142 6.26 -15.65 4.10
N PHE A 143 5.77 -15.25 5.26
CA PHE A 143 5.91 -13.91 5.80
C PHE A 143 6.88 -13.92 6.98
N ASP A 144 8.05 -13.30 6.82
CA ASP A 144 9.09 -13.23 7.84
C ASP A 144 9.03 -11.94 8.69
N LYS A 145 9.84 -11.89 9.75
CA LYS A 145 9.89 -10.78 10.73
C LYS A 145 10.36 -9.43 10.18
N LYS A 146 10.95 -9.36 8.98
CA LYS A 146 11.56 -8.13 8.42
C LYS A 146 10.60 -7.37 7.50
N ILE A 147 9.55 -8.03 7.00
CA ILE A 147 8.68 -7.45 5.97
C ILE A 147 8.01 -6.17 6.47
N PHE A 148 7.51 -6.17 7.71
CA PHE A 148 6.78 -5.05 8.30
C PHE A 148 7.52 -4.33 9.43
N SER A 149 8.83 -4.58 9.60
CA SER A 149 9.58 -4.11 10.76
C SER A 149 9.67 -2.60 10.91
N ASN A 150 9.48 -1.86 9.81
CA ASN A 150 9.55 -0.39 9.76
C ASN A 150 8.17 0.29 9.68
N LEU A 151 7.08 -0.46 9.83
CA LEU A 151 5.71 0.06 9.78
C LEU A 151 5.17 0.26 11.22
N LEU A 152 5.85 1.14 11.96
CA LEU A 152 5.71 1.30 13.42
C LEU A 152 4.32 1.76 13.89
N SER A 153 3.57 2.41 12.99
CA SER A 153 2.22 2.91 13.25
C SER A 153 1.13 2.09 12.55
N LEU A 154 1.46 0.91 12.02
CA LEU A 154 0.50 0.13 11.23
C LEU A 154 -0.61 -0.44 12.12
N GLU A 155 -1.85 -0.05 11.80
CA GLU A 155 -3.07 -0.41 12.52
C GLU A 155 -3.94 -1.37 11.70
N LYS A 156 -3.98 -1.20 10.37
CA LYS A 156 -4.84 -1.99 9.47
C LYS A 156 -4.03 -2.62 8.36
N LEU A 157 -4.10 -3.95 8.28
CA LEU A 157 -3.41 -4.72 7.25
C LEU A 157 -4.37 -5.70 6.59
N HIS A 158 -4.56 -5.50 5.29
CA HIS A 158 -5.38 -6.36 4.44
C HIS A 158 -4.48 -7.19 3.52
N LEU A 159 -4.58 -8.52 3.66
CA LEU A 159 -3.78 -9.52 2.97
C LEU A 159 -4.67 -10.62 2.38
N ARG A 160 -5.94 -10.33 2.09
CA ARG A 160 -6.85 -11.29 1.48
C ARG A 160 -6.32 -11.75 0.13
N ASP A 161 -6.59 -12.99 -0.26
CA ASP A 161 -6.30 -13.48 -1.62
C ASP A 161 -4.80 -13.38 -1.99
N ASN A 162 -3.88 -13.81 -1.10
CA ASN A 162 -2.42 -13.68 -1.31
C ASN A 162 -1.64 -15.00 -1.34
N GLN A 163 -2.32 -16.14 -1.22
CA GLN A 163 -1.72 -17.49 -1.22
C GLN A 163 -0.67 -17.71 -0.09
N ILE A 164 -0.85 -17.03 1.04
CA ILE A 164 0.07 -17.12 2.19
C ILE A 164 -0.09 -18.50 2.85
N GLU A 165 1.02 -19.21 3.07
CA GLU A 165 1.03 -20.55 3.70
C GLU A 165 1.57 -20.52 5.14
N PHE A 166 2.47 -19.57 5.44
CA PHE A 166 3.16 -19.47 6.72
C PHE A 166 3.41 -18.02 7.14
N ILE A 167 3.20 -17.75 8.42
CA ILE A 167 3.47 -16.47 9.07
C ILE A 167 4.40 -16.74 10.26
N ASP A 168 5.53 -16.02 10.32
CA ASP A 168 6.45 -16.07 11.46
C ASP A 168 5.80 -15.48 12.73
N ASN A 169 6.11 -16.04 13.91
CA ASN A 169 5.59 -15.55 15.19
C ASN A 169 5.89 -14.07 15.45
N ASN A 170 6.94 -13.53 14.83
CA ASN A 170 7.36 -12.14 14.94
C ASN A 170 7.15 -11.34 13.65
N ALA A 171 6.36 -11.84 12.68
CA ALA A 171 6.06 -11.12 11.43
C ALA A 171 5.57 -9.68 11.67
N PHE A 172 4.87 -9.44 12.77
CA PHE A 172 4.22 -8.17 13.12
C PHE A 172 4.73 -7.55 14.44
N HIS A 173 5.90 -7.96 14.95
CA HIS A 173 6.35 -7.58 16.30
C HIS A 173 6.51 -6.07 16.55
N ASN A 174 6.73 -5.27 15.50
CA ASN A 174 6.92 -3.81 15.59
C ASN A 174 5.67 -3.01 15.18
N THR A 175 4.56 -3.67 14.88
CA THR A 175 3.32 -2.99 14.46
C THR A 175 2.37 -2.83 15.65
N ARG A 176 1.31 -2.05 15.45
CA ARG A 176 0.22 -1.88 16.43
C ARG A 176 -1.11 -2.31 15.82
N LEU A 177 -1.08 -3.45 15.12
CA LEU A 177 -2.22 -3.90 14.32
C LEU A 177 -3.47 -4.06 15.19
N GLN A 178 -4.53 -3.40 14.77
CA GLN A 178 -5.89 -3.53 15.27
C GLN A 178 -6.71 -4.43 14.37
N ILE A 179 -6.46 -4.40 13.06
CA ILE A 179 -7.18 -5.19 12.06
C ILE A 179 -6.15 -5.96 11.22
N LEU A 180 -6.30 -7.29 11.21
CA LEU A 180 -5.55 -8.19 10.35
C LEU A 180 -6.52 -9.07 9.55
N ASP A 181 -6.62 -8.82 8.25
CA ASP A 181 -7.42 -9.61 7.33
C ASP A 181 -6.54 -10.56 6.51
N LEU A 182 -6.68 -11.86 6.77
CA LEU A 182 -5.94 -12.94 6.12
C LEU A 182 -6.88 -13.90 5.38
N ARG A 183 -8.09 -13.46 5.05
CA ARG A 183 -9.07 -14.32 4.39
C ARG A 183 -8.57 -14.85 3.04
N ASN A 184 -9.06 -16.01 2.64
CA ASN A 184 -8.72 -16.63 1.35
C ASN A 184 -7.21 -16.76 1.10
N ASN A 185 -6.52 -17.32 2.08
CA ASN A 185 -5.11 -17.72 1.99
C ASN A 185 -4.99 -19.24 2.17
N SER A 186 -3.77 -19.76 2.28
CA SER A 186 -3.47 -21.19 2.37
C SER A 186 -2.84 -21.55 3.71
N LEU A 187 -3.15 -20.80 4.77
CA LEU A 187 -2.59 -21.02 6.10
C LEU A 187 -3.04 -22.38 6.65
N LYS A 188 -2.09 -23.25 7.02
CA LYS A 188 -2.36 -24.54 7.69
C LYS A 188 -2.36 -24.43 9.21
N THR A 189 -1.59 -23.48 9.71
CA THR A 189 -1.50 -23.12 11.13
C THR A 189 -1.49 -21.60 11.23
N PHE A 190 -1.78 -21.08 12.42
CA PHE A 190 -1.65 -19.65 12.70
C PHE A 190 -0.79 -19.43 13.94
N PRO A 191 0.22 -18.56 13.89
CA PRO A 191 1.14 -18.33 15.00
C PRO A 191 0.47 -17.62 16.18
N LEU A 192 1.08 -17.74 17.37
CA LEU A 192 0.73 -16.92 18.52
C LEU A 192 1.44 -15.56 18.40
N LEU A 193 0.72 -14.55 17.92
CA LEU A 193 1.19 -13.18 17.74
C LEU A 193 1.16 -12.41 19.07
N THR A 194 1.96 -12.84 20.04
CA THR A 194 1.93 -12.34 21.44
C THR A 194 2.08 -10.84 21.57
N LYS A 195 2.78 -10.18 20.64
CA LYS A 195 2.96 -8.72 20.60
C LYS A 195 1.72 -7.94 20.20
N LEU A 196 0.71 -8.60 19.63
CA LEU A 196 -0.54 -7.99 19.21
C LEU A 196 -1.70 -8.26 20.20
N ASN A 197 -1.43 -8.88 21.34
CA ASN A 197 -2.46 -9.27 22.33
C ASN A 197 -3.33 -8.09 22.80
N GLU A 198 -2.71 -6.92 22.99
CA GLU A 198 -3.35 -5.72 23.54
C GLU A 198 -3.91 -4.80 22.44
N THR A 199 -3.48 -4.98 21.20
CA THR A 199 -3.81 -4.07 20.09
C THR A 199 -4.80 -4.67 19.11
N LEU A 200 -4.72 -5.97 18.85
CA LEU A 200 -5.53 -6.63 17.82
C LEU A 200 -6.98 -6.74 18.26
N GLN A 201 -7.88 -6.21 17.44
CA GLN A 201 -9.33 -6.17 17.68
C GLN A 201 -10.09 -7.06 16.70
N ILE A 202 -9.58 -7.17 15.46
CA ILE A 202 -10.22 -7.95 14.40
C ILE A 202 -9.17 -8.84 13.73
N LEU A 203 -9.43 -10.15 13.76
CA LEU A 203 -8.65 -11.15 13.05
C LEU A 203 -9.56 -11.97 12.14
N SER A 204 -9.38 -11.85 10.83
CA SER A 204 -10.16 -12.61 9.85
C SER A 204 -9.32 -13.72 9.21
N LEU A 205 -9.65 -14.97 9.50
CA LEU A 205 -8.95 -16.17 8.99
C LEU A 205 -9.82 -17.04 8.07
N ARG A 206 -11.03 -16.58 7.72
CA ARG A 206 -11.97 -17.33 6.88
C ARG A 206 -11.35 -17.77 5.54
N ARG A 207 -11.72 -18.95 5.05
CA ARG A 207 -11.18 -19.55 3.81
C ARG A 207 -9.65 -19.71 3.88
N ASN A 208 -9.16 -20.31 4.95
CA ASN A 208 -7.81 -20.87 5.03
C ASN A 208 -7.89 -22.40 5.17
N GLN A 209 -6.76 -23.06 5.35
CA GLN A 209 -6.64 -24.52 5.49
C GLN A 209 -6.22 -24.91 6.92
N ILE A 210 -6.63 -24.12 7.91
CA ILE A 210 -6.21 -24.30 9.30
C ILE A 210 -6.76 -25.64 9.82
N CYS A 211 -5.86 -26.57 10.12
CA CYS A 211 -6.22 -27.92 10.57
C CYS A 211 -5.98 -28.16 12.07
N THR A 212 -5.31 -27.22 12.74
CA THR A 212 -5.04 -27.29 14.18
C THR A 212 -5.42 -25.99 14.86
N ILE A 213 -6.22 -26.10 15.92
CA ILE A 213 -6.56 -25.02 16.84
C ILE A 213 -6.28 -25.57 18.24
N ASP A 214 -5.18 -25.12 18.85
CA ASP A 214 -4.80 -25.54 20.20
C ASP A 214 -5.42 -24.61 21.27
N GLN A 215 -5.31 -25.02 22.54
CA GLN A 215 -5.84 -24.24 23.67
C GLN A 215 -5.22 -22.84 23.76
N ARG A 216 -3.96 -22.67 23.35
CA ARG A 216 -3.28 -21.37 23.40
C ARG A 216 -3.86 -20.41 22.37
N PHE A 217 -4.14 -20.91 21.16
CA PHE A 217 -4.83 -20.16 20.12
C PHE A 217 -6.20 -19.71 20.60
N LEU A 218 -7.00 -20.63 21.19
CA LEU A 218 -8.32 -20.28 21.73
C LEU A 218 -8.18 -19.20 22.81
N ASN A 219 -7.36 -19.42 23.84
CA ASN A 219 -7.19 -18.46 24.92
C ASN A 219 -6.79 -17.06 24.44
N PHE A 220 -6.05 -16.98 23.33
CA PHE A 220 -5.54 -15.73 22.80
C PHE A 220 -6.50 -15.04 21.82
N TYR A 221 -7.18 -15.80 20.95
CA TYR A 221 -7.97 -15.26 19.84
C TYR A 221 -9.49 -15.39 20.02
N LEU A 222 -9.98 -16.07 21.08
CA LEU A 222 -11.43 -16.37 21.24
C LEU A 222 -12.31 -15.12 21.13
N ASN A 223 -11.88 -14.00 21.70
CA ASN A 223 -12.63 -12.74 21.68
C ASN A 223 -12.57 -12.01 20.32
N LEU A 224 -11.64 -12.40 19.45
CA LEU A 224 -11.37 -11.77 18.14
C LEU A 224 -12.00 -12.55 16.98
N LEU A 225 -12.38 -13.81 17.21
CA LEU A 225 -13.00 -14.69 16.22
C LEU A 225 -14.50 -14.36 16.06
N GLN A 226 -14.81 -13.21 15.47
CA GLN A 226 -16.13 -13.07 14.85
C GLN A 226 -16.13 -13.88 13.55
N MET A 227 -16.61 -15.13 13.64
CA MET A 227 -16.75 -16.00 12.46
C MET A 227 -17.90 -15.50 11.58
N GLN A 228 -17.56 -14.74 10.53
CA GLN A 228 -18.42 -14.52 9.35
C GLN A 228 -17.66 -14.76 8.05
#